data_AF-A0A925QB36-F1
#
_entry.id   AF-A0A925QB36-F1
#
_cell.length_a   1.000
_cell.length_b   1.000
_cell.length_c   1.000
_cell.angle_alpha   90.00
_cell.angle_beta   90.00
_cell.angle_gamma   90.00
#
_symmetry.space_group_name_H-M   'P 1'
#
loop_
_entity.id
_entity.type
_entity.pdbx_description
1 polymer ?
#
loop_
_entity_poly.entity_id
_entity_poly.type
_entity_poly.pdbx_seq_one_letter_code
_entity_poly.pdbx_strand_id
1 'polypeptide(L)'
;MQNVQFERFKRIDQLIRIKGTGTPSQLAKRLGFSERTVYDYINTMKDMGAPIKYCNFRQSYYYEEDGFFQIGFYARKTAILWAWVMSDLLGLDLVLA
;
A
#
# COMPACT_ATOMS: atom_id res chain seq x y z
N MET A 1 6.16 5.50 22.37
CA MET A 1 6.34 4.15 21.75
C MET A 1 5.05 3.72 21.02
N GLN A 2 4.58 4.45 20.00
CA GLN A 2 3.24 4.24 19.41
C GLN A 2 3.18 3.84 17.91
N ASN A 3 4.30 3.63 17.21
CA ASN A 3 4.26 3.43 15.74
C ASN A 3 4.67 2.03 15.23
N VAL A 4 4.83 1.03 16.10
CA VAL A 4 5.47 -0.25 15.73
C VAL A 4 4.66 -1.09 14.74
N GLN A 5 3.33 -1.02 14.75
CA GLN A 5 2.48 -1.92 13.94
C GLN A 5 2.39 -1.50 12.46
N PHE A 6 2.28 -0.20 12.18
CA PHE A 6 2.16 0.30 10.80
C PHE A 6 3.44 0.10 9.97
N GLU A 7 4.60 0.21 10.61
CA GLU A 7 5.89 -0.02 9.94
C GLU A 7 6.07 -1.47 9.47
N ARG A 8 5.38 -2.43 10.11
CA ARG A 8 5.40 -3.83 9.69
C ARG A 8 4.68 -4.03 8.36
N PHE A 9 3.50 -3.42 8.20
CA PHE A 9 2.77 -3.45 6.92
C PHE A 9 3.58 -2.84 5.78
N LYS A 10 4.21 -1.67 6.02
CA LYS A 10 5.09 -1.04 5.01
C LYS A 10 6.25 -1.93 4.61
N ARG A 11 6.89 -2.59 5.58
CA ARG A 11 8.01 -3.48 5.31
C ARG A 11 7.60 -4.73 4.54
N ILE A 12 6.43 -5.31 4.87
CA ILE A 12 5.87 -6.43 4.12
C ILE A 12 5.52 -6.00 2.70
N ASP A 13 4.83 -4.86 2.53
CA ASP A 13 4.50 -4.29 1.21
C ASP A 13 5.75 -4.16 0.33
N GLN A 14 6.80 -3.51 0.84
CA GLN A 14 8.04 -3.33 0.10
C GLN A 14 8.63 -4.67 -0.38
N LEU A 15 8.64 -5.68 0.49
CA LEU A 15 9.17 -7.00 0.16
C LEU A 15 8.31 -7.74 -0.87
N ILE A 16 6.98 -7.59 -0.81
CA ILE A 16 6.05 -8.17 -1.81
C ILE A 16 6.27 -7.52 -3.18
N ARG A 17 6.41 -6.19 -3.24
CA ARG A 17 6.61 -5.43 -4.49
C ARG A 17 7.87 -5.84 -5.23
N ILE A 18 8.98 -5.98 -4.50
CA ILE A 18 10.26 -6.44 -5.07
C ILE A 18 10.34 -7.96 -5.20
N LYS A 19 9.26 -8.68 -4.83
CA LYS A 19 9.19 -10.16 -4.83
C LYS A 19 10.33 -10.79 -4.01
N GLY A 20 10.74 -10.12 -2.94
CA GLY A 20 11.87 -10.46 -2.09
C GLY A 20 11.48 -10.98 -0.70
N THR A 21 10.28 -11.54 -0.53
CA THR A 21 9.83 -12.04 0.78
C THR A 21 10.56 -13.31 1.21
N GLY A 22 10.93 -14.16 0.26
CA GLY A 22 11.31 -15.54 0.55
C GLY A 22 10.12 -16.38 1.01
N THR A 23 10.41 -17.59 1.52
CA THR A 23 9.39 -18.45 2.13
C THR A 23 8.76 -17.77 3.36
N PRO A 24 7.56 -18.18 3.79
CA PRO A 24 6.95 -17.67 5.02
C PRO A 24 7.89 -17.73 6.23
N SER A 25 8.67 -18.80 6.36
CA SER A 25 9.71 -18.96 7.38
C SER A 25 10.83 -17.92 7.29
N GLN A 26 11.35 -17.68 6.08
CA GLN A 26 12.39 -16.68 5.85
C GLN A 26 11.88 -15.27 6.13
N LEU A 27 10.65 -14.96 5.69
CA LEU A 27 10.00 -13.69 5.96
C LEU A 27 9.80 -13.49 7.46
N ALA A 28 9.35 -14.53 8.18
CA ALA A 28 9.15 -14.51 9.63
C ALA A 28 10.46 -14.19 10.35
N LYS A 29 11.54 -14.91 10.02
CA LYS A 29 12.88 -14.66 10.58
C LYS A 29 13.38 -13.25 10.29
N ARG A 30 13.16 -12.73 9.07
CA ARG A 30 13.59 -11.39 8.65
C ARG A 30 12.81 -10.27 9.35
N LEU A 31 11.57 -10.53 9.76
CA LEU A 31 10.71 -9.58 10.47
C LEU A 31 10.73 -9.77 11.99
N GLY A 32 11.39 -10.81 12.51
CA GLY A 32 11.41 -11.13 13.94
C GLY A 32 10.07 -11.68 14.45
N PHE A 33 9.33 -12.36 13.59
CA PHE A 33 8.00 -12.92 13.88
C PHE A 33 8.02 -14.45 13.88
N SER A 34 6.92 -15.03 14.37
CA SER A 34 6.56 -16.40 14.07
C SER A 34 5.99 -16.52 12.64
N GLU A 35 6.01 -17.71 12.05
CA GLU A 35 5.36 -17.95 10.75
C GLU A 35 3.85 -17.68 10.82
N ARG A 36 3.18 -18.07 11.92
CA ARG A 36 1.75 -17.77 12.13
C ARG A 36 1.48 -16.27 12.00
N THR A 37 2.30 -15.43 12.65
CA THR A 37 2.15 -13.98 12.57
C THR A 37 2.34 -13.44 11.15
N VAL A 38 3.22 -14.04 10.35
CA VAL A 38 3.33 -13.68 8.92
C VAL A 38 2.03 -14.00 8.18
N TYR A 39 1.46 -15.18 8.38
CA TYR A 39 0.17 -15.53 7.79
C TYR A 39 -0.93 -14.56 8.22
N ASP A 40 -0.98 -14.19 9.50
CA ASP A 40 -1.96 -13.23 10.02
C ASP A 40 -1.84 -11.86 9.33
N TYR A 41 -0.61 -11.34 9.16
CA TYR A 41 -0.38 -10.10 8.42
C TYR A 41 -0.80 -10.19 6.95
N ILE A 42 -0.42 -11.27 6.27
CA ILE A 42 -0.77 -11.47 4.85
C ILE A 42 -2.29 -11.57 4.67
N ASN A 43 -2.98 -12.31 5.54
CA ASN A 43 -4.44 -12.42 5.52
C ASN A 43 -5.08 -11.06 5.82
N THR A 44 -4.60 -10.33 6.81
CA THR A 44 -5.10 -8.98 7.11
C THR A 44 -4.97 -8.05 5.90
N MET A 45 -3.83 -8.06 5.20
CA MET A 45 -3.64 -7.25 3.98
C MET A 45 -4.61 -7.66 2.86
N LYS A 46 -4.84 -8.97 2.69
CA LYS A 46 -5.83 -9.50 1.73
C LYS A 46 -7.26 -9.08 2.07
N ASP A 47 -7.64 -9.17 3.35
CA ASP A 47 -8.96 -8.75 3.84
C ASP A 47 -9.19 -7.25 3.64
N MET A 48 -8.11 -6.46 3.63
CA MET A 48 -8.11 -5.03 3.29
C MET A 48 -8.03 -4.76 1.77
N GLY A 49 -8.12 -5.80 0.92
CA GLY A 49 -8.22 -5.70 -0.53
C GLY A 49 -6.91 -5.85 -1.30
N ALA A 50 -5.79 -6.19 -0.65
CA ALA A 50 -4.52 -6.38 -1.36
C ALA A 50 -4.53 -7.69 -2.19
N PRO A 51 -4.29 -7.65 -3.52
CA PRO A 51 -4.32 -8.83 -4.37
C PRO A 51 -3.01 -9.65 -4.26
N ILE A 52 -2.75 -10.22 -3.08
CA ILE A 52 -1.52 -10.96 -2.77
C ILE A 52 -1.64 -12.44 -3.16
N LYS A 53 -0.68 -12.94 -3.94
CA LYS A 53 -0.49 -14.38 -4.21
C LYS A 53 0.88 -14.86 -3.75
N TYR A 54 1.01 -16.18 -3.58
CA TYR A 54 2.29 -16.84 -3.28
C TYR A 54 2.74 -17.67 -4.48
N CYS A 55 3.98 -17.49 -4.91
CA CYS A 55 4.59 -18.30 -5.97
C CYS A 55 5.52 -19.34 -5.34
N ASN A 56 5.17 -20.63 -5.43
CA ASN A 56 5.99 -21.72 -4.89
C ASN A 56 7.37 -21.83 -5.57
N PHE A 57 7.45 -21.58 -6.89
CA PHE A 57 8.71 -21.65 -7.63
C PHE A 57 9.69 -20.54 -7.25
N ARG A 58 9.21 -19.29 -7.15
CA ARG A 58 10.03 -18.14 -6.71
C ARG A 58 10.19 -18.07 -5.20
N GLN A 59 9.42 -18.88 -4.47
CA GLN A 59 9.28 -18.84 -3.02
C GLN A 59 9.04 -17.41 -2.52
N SER A 60 8.02 -16.73 -3.04
CA SER A 60 7.81 -15.33 -2.72
C SER A 60 6.36 -14.90 -2.87
N TYR A 61 5.91 -14.01 -1.99
CA TYR A 61 4.66 -13.29 -2.15
C TYR A 61 4.81 -12.17 -3.19
N TYR A 62 3.74 -11.93 -3.94
CA TYR A 62 3.69 -10.90 -4.98
C TYR A 62 2.26 -10.34 -5.11
N TYR A 63 2.13 -9.11 -5.61
CA TYR A 63 0.84 -8.57 -6.04
C TYR A 63 0.51 -9.05 -7.45
N GLU A 64 -0.74 -9.44 -7.68
CA GLU A 64 -1.22 -9.79 -9.02
C GLU A 64 -1.27 -8.60 -9.97
N GLU A 65 -1.49 -7.42 -9.41
CA GLU A 65 -1.54 -6.15 -10.10
C GLU A 65 -0.38 -5.26 -9.67
N ASP A 66 0.09 -4.38 -10.55
CA ASP A 66 1.13 -3.42 -10.19
C ASP A 66 0.54 -2.38 -9.22
N GLY A 67 1.22 -2.14 -8.10
CA GLY A 67 0.69 -1.29 -7.04
C GLY A 67 1.47 -1.39 -5.74
N PHE A 68 0.89 -0.77 -4.71
CA PHE A 68 1.41 -0.76 -3.35
C PHE A 68 0.25 -0.74 -2.35
N PHE A 69 0.49 -1.31 -1.18
CA PHE A 69 -0.46 -1.33 -0.09
C PHE A 69 -0.18 -0.17 0.87
N GLN A 70 -1.18 0.67 1.11
CA GLN A 70 -1.06 1.85 1.96
C GLN A 70 -2.22 1.95 2.95
N ILE A 71 -1.88 2.12 4.23
CA ILE A 71 -2.85 2.39 5.29
C ILE A 71 -2.55 3.79 5.83
N GLY A 72 -3.55 4.67 5.83
CA GLY A 72 -3.40 6.02 6.34
C GLY A 72 -4.64 6.88 6.15
N PHE A 73 -4.64 8.04 6.80
CA PHE A 73 -5.58 9.11 6.54
C PHE A 73 -5.01 10.03 5.47
N TYR A 74 -5.75 10.24 4.38
CA TYR A 74 -5.37 11.14 3.30
C TYR A 74 -6.32 12.33 3.31
N ALA A 75 -5.81 13.48 3.74
CA ALA A 75 -6.55 14.73 3.58
C ALA A 75 -6.80 14.95 2.09
N ARG A 76 -8.06 15.22 1.74
CA ARG A 76 -8.42 15.59 0.37
C ARG A 76 -7.69 16.88 0.02
N LYS A 77 -6.71 16.81 -0.87
CA LYS A 77 -6.22 18.02 -1.54
C LYS A 77 -7.27 18.37 -2.59
N THR A 78 -8.02 19.43 -2.33
CA THR A 78 -8.90 20.02 -3.33
C THR A 78 -7.99 20.41 -4.51
N ALA A 79 -8.15 19.75 -5.66
CA ALA A 79 -7.48 20.13 -6.90
C ALA A 79 -8.19 21.38 -7.44
N ILE A 80 -8.04 22.49 -6.72
CA ILE A 80 -8.54 23.79 -7.13
C ILE A 80 -7.83 24.25 -8.41
N LEU A 81 -6.63 23.70 -8.69
CA LEU A 81 -5.85 24.04 -9.88
C LEU A 81 -6.62 23.83 -11.18
N TRP A 82 -7.32 22.70 -11.37
CA TRP A 82 -8.07 22.46 -12.61
C TRP A 82 -9.36 23.26 -12.67
N ALA A 83 -10.03 23.50 -11.54
CA ALA A 83 -11.21 24.36 -11.52
C ALA A 83 -10.87 25.82 -11.88
N TRP A 84 -9.69 26.30 -11.48
CA TRP A 84 -9.23 27.67 -11.76
C TRP A 84 -8.63 27.77 -13.16
N VAL A 85 -7.80 26.79 -13.56
CA VAL A 85 -7.28 26.71 -14.93
C VAL A 85 -8.42 26.56 -15.94
N MET A 86 -9.48 25.81 -15.63
CA MET A 86 -10.64 25.71 -16.52
C MET A 86 -11.55 26.94 -16.47
N SER A 87 -11.61 27.70 -15.36
CA SER A 87 -12.28 29.01 -15.31
C SER A 87 -11.59 30.01 -16.24
N ASP A 88 -10.25 30.07 -16.15
CA ASP A 88 -9.41 30.91 -17.00
C ASP A 88 -9.51 30.49 -18.49
N LEU A 89 -9.50 29.18 -18.76
CA LEU A 89 -9.54 28.63 -20.13
C LEU A 89 -10.93 28.75 -20.79
N LEU A 90 -12.01 28.69 -19.99
CA LEU A 90 -13.39 28.81 -20.46
C LEU A 90 -13.94 30.25 -20.34
N GLY A 91 -13.16 31.19 -19.79
CA GLY A 91 -13.55 32.59 -19.63
C GLY A 91 -14.80 32.78 -18.76
N LEU A 92 -15.01 31.92 -17.77
CA LEU A 92 -16.23 31.88 -16.95
C LEU A 92 -16.17 32.78 -15.70
N ASP A 93 -15.17 33.65 -15.59
CA ASP A 93 -15.08 34.63 -14.50
C ASP A 93 -16.17 35.70 -14.62
N LEU A 94 -17.36 35.39 -14.11
CA LEU A 94 -18.34 36.39 -13.75
C LEU A 94 -18.61 36.32 -12.24
N VAL A 95 -18.18 37.39 -11.57
CA VAL A 95 -18.60 37.87 -10.24
C VAL A 95 -17.85 37.30 -9.02
N LEU A 96 -16.80 38.03 -8.62
CA LEU A 96 -16.71 38.59 -7.26
C LEU A 96 -16.25 40.07 -7.37
N ALA A 97 -17.23 40.96 -7.44
CA ALA A 97 -17.11 42.36 -7.01
C ALA A 97 -17.69 42.47 -5.59
#